data_AF-A0AAU3SY49-F1
#
_entry.id   AF-A0AAU3SY49-F1
#
_cell.length_a   1.000
_cell.length_b   1.000
_cell.length_c   1.000
_cell.angle_alpha   90.00
_cell.angle_beta   90.00
_cell.angle_gamma   90.00
#
_symmetry.space_group_name_H-M   'P 1'
#
loop_
_entity.id
_entity.type
_entity.pdbx_description
1 polymer ?
#
loop_
_entity_poly.entity_id
_entity_poly.type
_entity_poly.pdbx_seq_one_letter_code
_entity_poly.pdbx_strand_id
1 'polypeptide(L)'
;MVLDLERLGHLSGVEPGRIAQVVAGTAAEVPLEQRVHQRFLRLRATRRDKHGREWPLAAIADDFDAPGASLGPLNAGTGLPRMGHAAGVQRFFGVYAGFLLADSKSAVERALALSAGAATAPDGRDDLEHLSYLTGMTPQAIRLTLDGEPPMLPLKEQVHRRFEHLRRTRVREDGQAHSLAAIAKSFDASGQSLTRVAQGEGLPNLAAAAGIQRFYGVEGGYLLADDTEALATALALTEAELESAEREQENPMLAVLRAHDVRSIVTRAGRLSPRGWKSLADHLDDLLAREGQLGRPAEPEEGGAP
;
A
#
# COMPACT_ATOMS: atom_id res chain seq x y z
N MET A 1 -10.55 -14.68 21.17
CA MET A 1 -9.57 -13.93 20.35
C MET A 1 -8.19 -14.28 20.89
N VAL A 2 -7.45 -15.16 20.23
CA VAL A 2 -6.07 -15.46 20.62
C VAL A 2 -5.23 -14.34 20.03
N LEU A 3 -4.67 -13.48 20.88
CA LEU A 3 -3.78 -12.41 20.45
C LEU A 3 -2.47 -13.06 19.99
N ASP A 4 -2.17 -12.97 18.70
CA ASP A 4 -0.87 -13.36 18.17
C ASP A 4 0.18 -12.33 18.62
N LEU A 5 0.93 -12.70 19.67
CA LEU A 5 1.93 -11.83 20.28
C LEU A 5 3.10 -11.56 19.33
N GLU A 6 3.44 -12.49 18.44
CA GLU A 6 4.50 -12.27 17.45
C GLU A 6 4.07 -11.22 16.43
N ARG A 7 2.84 -11.34 15.93
CA ARG A 7 2.27 -10.35 15.02
C ARG A 7 2.17 -8.97 15.66
N LEU A 8 1.70 -8.88 16.90
CA LEU A 8 1.68 -7.61 17.62
C LEU A 8 3.09 -7.03 17.82
N GLY A 9 4.08 -7.88 18.06
CA GLY A 9 5.47 -7.45 18.17
C GLY A 9 6.06 -7.00 16.85
N HIS A 10 5.67 -7.61 15.74
CA HIS A 10 6.02 -7.16 14.38
C HIS A 10 5.43 -5.77 14.10
N LEU A 11 4.15 -5.56 14.38
CA LEU A 11 3.43 -4.32 14.07
C LEU A 11 3.78 -3.15 14.99
N SER A 12 4.03 -3.41 16.27
CA SER A 12 4.32 -2.38 17.27
C SER A 12 5.81 -2.11 17.50
N GLY A 13 6.68 -3.05 17.08
CA GLY A 13 8.09 -3.04 17.43
C GLY A 13 8.37 -3.32 18.91
N VAL A 14 7.36 -3.68 19.72
CA VAL A 14 7.53 -4.09 21.11
C VAL A 14 7.87 -5.58 21.15
N GLU A 15 8.77 -5.97 22.05
CA GLU A 15 9.14 -7.37 22.24
C GLU A 15 7.90 -8.21 22.63
N PRO A 16 7.62 -9.34 21.95
CA PRO A 16 6.43 -10.17 22.19
C PRO A 16 6.19 -10.53 23.66
N GLY A 17 7.26 -10.89 24.38
CA GLY A 17 7.21 -11.23 25.81
C GLY A 17 6.77 -10.08 26.72
N ARG A 18 6.87 -8.83 26.26
CA ARG A 18 6.47 -7.63 27.02
C ARG A 18 5.05 -7.17 26.71
N ILE A 19 4.48 -7.59 25.58
CA ILE A 19 3.19 -7.08 25.08
C ILE A 19 2.07 -7.29 26.11
N ALA A 20 2.00 -8.48 26.72
CA ALA A 20 0.97 -8.75 27.74
C ALA A 20 1.05 -7.79 28.93
N GLN A 21 2.26 -7.46 29.40
CA GLN A 21 2.48 -6.54 30.51
C GLN A 21 2.16 -5.09 30.10
N VAL A 22 2.49 -4.70 28.87
CA VAL A 22 2.16 -3.39 28.31
C VAL A 22 0.64 -3.20 28.20
N VAL A 23 -0.08 -4.20 27.68
CA VAL A 23 -1.55 -4.19 27.61
C VAL A 23 -2.16 -4.13 29.01
N ALA A 24 -1.61 -4.86 29.97
CA ALA A 24 -2.05 -4.82 31.37
C ALA A 24 -1.68 -3.52 32.11
N GLY A 25 -0.91 -2.62 31.50
CA GLY A 25 -0.44 -1.39 32.13
C GLY A 25 0.58 -1.63 33.27
N THR A 26 1.21 -2.80 33.30
CA THR A 26 2.16 -3.21 34.36
C THR A 26 3.62 -3.13 33.91
N ALA A 27 3.87 -2.97 32.60
CA ALA A 27 5.22 -2.80 32.08
C ALA A 27 5.79 -1.42 32.42
N ALA A 28 7.02 -1.38 32.93
CA ALA A 28 7.79 -0.15 33.01
C ALA A 28 8.20 0.33 31.61
N GLU A 29 8.10 1.64 31.38
CA GLU A 29 8.47 2.25 30.09
C GLU A 29 9.98 2.19 29.88
N VAL A 30 10.40 1.78 28.67
CA VAL A 30 11.81 1.75 28.30
C VAL A 30 12.28 3.16 27.95
N PRO A 31 13.50 3.57 28.39
CA PRO A 31 14.10 4.82 27.95
C PRO A 31 14.05 4.98 26.43
N LEU A 32 13.77 6.20 25.96
CA LEU A 32 13.51 6.47 24.55
C LEU A 32 14.65 5.98 23.64
N GLU A 33 15.90 6.25 24.01
CA GLU A 33 17.09 5.82 23.26
C GLU A 33 17.15 4.30 23.07
N GLN A 34 16.91 3.56 24.15
CA GLN A 34 16.92 2.10 24.12
C GLN A 34 15.74 1.56 23.31
N ARG A 35 14.55 2.18 23.41
CA ARG A 35 13.37 1.77 22.65
C ARG A 35 13.56 1.99 21.14
N VAL A 36 14.05 3.17 20.77
CA VAL A 36 14.33 3.55 19.38
C VAL A 36 15.38 2.61 18.78
N HIS A 37 16.46 2.33 19.51
CA HIS A 37 17.50 1.38 19.11
C HIS A 37 16.94 -0.04 18.93
N GLN A 38 16.22 -0.57 19.92
CA GLN A 38 15.63 -1.91 19.87
C GLN A 38 14.65 -2.05 18.70
N ARG A 39 13.80 -1.04 18.46
CA ARG A 39 12.87 -1.05 17.34
C ARG A 39 13.60 -1.01 16.00
N PHE A 40 14.64 -0.20 15.87
CA PHE A 40 15.45 -0.16 14.66
C PHE A 40 16.14 -1.51 14.37
N LEU A 41 16.71 -2.16 15.39
CA LEU A 41 17.29 -3.50 15.22
C LEU A 41 16.21 -4.53 14.85
N ARG A 42 15.03 -4.47 15.48
CA ARG A 42 13.92 -5.37 15.15
C ARG A 42 13.47 -5.19 13.69
N LEU A 43 13.33 -3.95 13.21
CA LEU A 43 13.03 -3.67 11.80
C LEU A 43 14.04 -4.34 10.86
N ARG A 44 15.33 -4.18 11.14
CA ARG A 44 16.39 -4.80 10.32
C ARG A 44 16.37 -6.33 10.38
N ALA A 45 16.02 -6.90 11.52
CA ALA A 45 15.96 -8.35 11.72
C ALA A 45 14.73 -9.01 11.08
N THR A 46 13.58 -8.34 11.12
CA THR A 46 12.29 -8.89 10.65
C THR A 46 11.90 -8.45 9.25
N ARG A 47 12.45 -7.36 8.71
CA ARG A 47 12.17 -6.88 7.35
C ARG A 47 13.43 -6.91 6.53
N ARG A 48 13.68 -8.09 5.96
CA ARG A 48 14.92 -8.42 5.26
C ARG A 48 14.85 -8.06 3.78
N ASP A 49 16.00 -8.06 3.12
CA ASP A 49 16.06 -7.93 1.66
C ASP A 49 15.46 -9.18 0.98
N LYS A 50 15.31 -9.12 -0.34
CA LYS A 50 14.82 -10.23 -1.18
C LYS A 50 15.63 -11.54 -1.08
N HIS A 51 16.80 -11.50 -0.43
CA HIS A 51 17.67 -12.65 -0.20
C HIS A 51 17.67 -13.11 1.27
N GLY A 52 16.79 -12.56 2.11
CA GLY A 52 16.71 -12.88 3.52
C GLY A 52 17.86 -12.34 4.37
N ARG A 53 18.57 -11.30 3.89
CA ARG A 53 19.66 -10.62 4.60
C ARG A 53 19.18 -9.31 5.22
N GLU A 54 19.82 -8.87 6.30
CA GLU A 54 19.53 -7.54 6.84
C GLU A 54 19.99 -6.44 5.86
N TRP A 55 19.21 -5.36 5.79
CA TRP A 55 19.58 -4.20 5.00
C TRP A 55 20.85 -3.52 5.55
N PRO A 56 21.84 -3.21 4.68
CA PRO A 56 22.98 -2.37 5.03
C PRO A 56 22.52 -0.96 5.41
N LEU A 57 23.18 -0.32 6.38
CA LEU A 57 22.83 1.04 6.81
C LEU A 57 22.92 2.06 5.67
N ALA A 58 23.86 1.89 4.75
CA ALA A 58 23.99 2.72 3.57
C ALA A 58 22.74 2.64 2.69
N ALA A 59 22.28 1.41 2.37
CA ALA A 59 21.09 1.21 1.54
C ALA A 59 19.82 1.81 2.17
N ILE A 60 19.69 1.73 3.50
CA ILE A 60 18.57 2.35 4.22
C ILE A 60 18.66 3.88 4.10
N ALA A 61 19.86 4.46 4.29
CA ALA A 61 20.06 5.91 4.29
C ALA A 61 19.92 6.53 2.88
N ASP A 62 20.37 5.80 1.85
CA ASP A 62 20.30 6.23 0.45
C ASP A 62 18.85 6.44 -0.01
N ASP A 63 17.88 5.70 0.55
CA ASP A 63 16.43 5.84 0.23
C ASP A 63 15.84 7.20 0.62
N PHE A 64 16.47 7.92 1.55
CA PHE A 64 16.03 9.26 1.97
C PHE A 64 17.15 10.29 1.89
N ASP A 65 18.06 10.12 0.93
CA ASP A 65 19.14 11.05 0.58
C ASP A 65 20.04 11.43 1.78
N ALA A 66 20.26 10.48 2.69
CA ALA A 66 21.12 10.68 3.85
C ALA A 66 22.46 9.95 3.71
N PRO A 67 23.57 10.48 4.26
CA PRO A 67 24.84 9.76 4.27
C PRO A 67 24.71 8.43 5.02
N GLY A 68 25.27 7.34 4.49
CA GLY A 68 25.21 6.01 5.13
C GLY A 68 25.70 5.96 6.59
N ALA A 69 26.64 6.83 6.96
CA ALA A 69 27.13 6.95 8.35
C ALA A 69 26.11 7.57 9.32
N SER A 70 25.06 8.22 8.82
CA SER A 70 24.06 8.94 9.63
C SER A 70 23.22 8.04 10.53
N LEU A 71 23.12 6.75 10.20
CA LEU A 71 22.42 5.74 11.00
C LEU A 71 23.35 4.98 11.96
N GLY A 72 24.66 5.25 11.95
CA GLY A 72 25.64 4.60 12.83
C GLY A 72 25.30 4.73 14.32
N PRO A 73 25.04 5.94 14.85
CA PRO A 73 24.68 6.12 16.26
C PRO A 73 23.38 5.41 16.66
N LEU A 74 22.38 5.41 15.77
CA LEU A 74 21.12 4.69 15.96
C LEU A 74 21.36 3.17 16.03
N ASN A 75 22.16 2.64 15.11
CA ASN A 75 22.50 1.22 15.07
C ASN A 75 23.37 0.78 16.26
N ALA A 76 24.19 1.67 16.80
CA ALA A 76 25.01 1.41 17.98
C ALA A 76 24.27 1.64 19.31
N GLY A 77 23.06 2.22 19.27
CA GLY A 77 22.31 2.60 20.47
C GLY A 77 22.93 3.77 21.24
N THR A 78 23.77 4.57 20.58
CA THR A 78 24.51 5.69 21.18
C THR A 78 23.91 7.06 20.86
N GLY A 79 22.84 7.12 20.07
CA GLY A 79 22.17 8.38 19.78
C GLY A 79 20.80 8.23 19.12
N LEU A 80 19.98 9.27 19.26
CA LEU A 80 18.68 9.36 18.62
C LEU A 80 18.79 9.83 17.16
N PRO A 81 17.92 9.33 16.26
CA PRO A 81 17.87 9.84 14.90
C PRO A 81 17.28 11.25 14.89
N ARG A 82 17.74 12.07 13.94
CA ARG A 82 17.04 13.32 13.60
C ARG A 82 15.65 12.98 13.08
N MET A 83 14.69 13.90 13.27
CA MET A 83 13.30 13.68 12.83
C MET A 83 13.17 13.26 11.37
N GLY A 84 13.93 13.88 10.46
CA GLY A 84 13.95 13.49 9.04
C GLY A 84 14.45 12.07 8.81
N HIS A 85 15.48 11.63 9.53
CA HIS A 85 16.02 10.27 9.42
C HIS A 85 15.06 9.25 10.03
N ALA A 86 14.39 9.56 11.15
CA ALA A 86 13.38 8.70 11.73
C ALA A 86 12.20 8.48 10.75
N ALA A 87 11.74 9.55 10.10
CA ALA A 87 10.72 9.45 9.06
C ALA A 87 11.20 8.64 7.84
N GLY A 88 12.45 8.86 7.41
CA GLY A 88 13.07 8.11 6.32
C GLY A 88 13.13 6.60 6.59
N VAL A 89 13.70 6.20 7.74
CA VAL A 89 13.74 4.80 8.18
C VAL A 89 12.34 4.19 8.25
N GLN A 90 11.37 4.93 8.78
CA GLN A 90 10.00 4.42 8.88
C GLN A 90 9.35 4.20 7.52
N ARG A 91 9.55 5.10 6.55
CA ARG A 91 9.07 4.92 5.17
C ARG A 91 9.78 3.75 4.49
N PHE A 92 11.11 3.68 4.58
CA PHE A 92 11.92 2.60 4.02
C PHE A 92 11.40 1.23 4.44
N PHE A 93 11.10 1.07 5.73
CA PHE A 93 10.58 -0.19 6.28
C PHE A 93 9.05 -0.33 6.23
N GLY A 94 8.32 0.62 5.63
CA GLY A 94 6.86 0.58 5.52
C GLY A 94 6.13 0.57 6.87
N VAL A 95 6.63 1.28 7.89
CA VAL A 95 5.95 1.44 9.19
C VAL A 95 5.34 2.82 9.37
N TYR A 96 4.34 2.87 10.24
CA TYR A 96 3.60 4.08 10.56
C TYR A 96 4.50 5.21 11.10
N ALA A 97 4.06 6.45 10.87
CA ALA A 97 4.71 7.64 11.39
C ALA A 97 4.73 7.64 12.93
N GLY A 98 5.93 7.61 13.52
CA GLY A 98 6.13 7.55 14.96
C GLY A 98 6.44 6.16 15.49
N PHE A 99 6.56 5.14 14.64
CA PHE A 99 6.93 3.78 15.04
C PHE A 99 8.20 3.76 15.90
N LEU A 100 9.24 4.53 15.57
CA LEU A 100 10.46 4.52 16.38
C LEU A 100 10.27 5.23 17.73
N LEU A 101 9.47 6.29 17.78
CA LEU A 101 9.41 7.23 18.90
C LEU A 101 8.26 6.98 19.90
N ALA A 102 7.20 6.28 19.47
CA ALA A 102 6.01 6.03 20.30
C ALA A 102 6.37 5.29 21.60
N ASP A 103 5.71 5.57 22.72
CA ASP A 103 5.81 4.74 23.91
C ASP A 103 5.28 3.31 23.64
N SER A 104 5.62 2.36 24.52
CA SER A 104 5.24 0.96 24.34
C SER A 104 3.71 0.79 24.30
N LYS A 105 2.97 1.54 25.13
CA LYS A 105 1.51 1.45 25.19
C LYS A 105 0.86 1.95 23.90
N SER A 106 1.19 3.16 23.46
CA SER A 106 0.67 3.74 22.21
C SER A 106 0.99 2.88 20.98
N ALA A 107 2.18 2.27 20.94
CA ALA A 107 2.56 1.38 19.85
C ALA A 107 1.75 0.08 19.83
N VAL A 108 1.52 -0.53 21.00
CA VAL A 108 0.72 -1.75 21.12
C VAL A 108 -0.76 -1.46 20.87
N GLU A 109 -1.31 -0.35 21.37
CA GLU A 109 -2.69 0.07 21.10
C GLU A 109 -2.94 0.27 19.60
N ARG A 110 -1.99 0.92 18.90
CA ARG A 110 -2.06 1.05 17.44
C ARG A 110 -1.98 -0.30 16.73
N ALA A 111 -1.09 -1.20 17.14
CA ALA A 111 -0.99 -2.54 16.57
C ALA A 111 -2.27 -3.37 16.81
N LEU A 112 -2.90 -3.21 17.98
CA LEU A 112 -4.19 -3.80 18.30
C LEU A 112 -5.29 -3.22 17.43
N ALA A 113 -5.31 -1.90 17.21
CA ALA A 113 -6.28 -1.25 16.33
C ALA A 113 -6.13 -1.70 14.87
N LEU A 114 -4.90 -1.90 14.38
CA LEU A 114 -4.66 -2.46 13.04
C LEU A 114 -5.09 -3.93 12.95
N SER A 115 -4.80 -4.72 13.98
CA SER A 115 -5.19 -6.14 14.05
C SER A 115 -6.70 -6.31 14.20
N ALA A 116 -7.36 -5.39 14.91
CA ALA A 116 -8.81 -5.33 15.05
C ALA A 116 -9.48 -4.76 13.81
N GLY A 117 -8.91 -3.74 13.15
CA GLY A 117 -9.39 -3.18 11.89
C GLY A 117 -9.45 -4.22 10.77
N ALA A 118 -8.43 -5.08 10.68
CA ALA A 118 -8.42 -6.26 9.80
C ALA A 118 -9.47 -7.33 10.19
N ALA A 119 -10.05 -7.26 11.39
CA ALA A 119 -11.08 -8.16 11.89
C ALA A 119 -12.48 -7.51 12.00
N THR A 120 -12.59 -6.18 11.91
CA THR A 120 -13.83 -5.40 12.06
C THR A 120 -14.30 -4.75 10.76
N ALA A 121 -13.52 -4.80 9.68
CA ALA A 121 -14.11 -4.74 8.35
C ALA A 121 -15.00 -5.99 8.21
N PRO A 122 -16.29 -5.87 7.87
CA PRO A 122 -17.15 -7.03 7.66
C PRO A 122 -16.61 -8.00 6.57
N ASP A 123 -15.62 -7.54 5.79
CA ASP A 123 -15.10 -8.17 4.58
C ASP A 123 -13.58 -8.41 4.57
N GLY A 124 -12.86 -8.42 5.70
CA GLY A 124 -11.40 -8.70 5.69
C GLY A 124 -11.01 -10.09 5.13
N ARG A 125 -11.99 -10.98 4.96
CA ARG A 125 -11.87 -12.22 4.18
C ARG A 125 -11.92 -11.94 2.68
N ASP A 126 -12.84 -11.09 2.24
CA ASP A 126 -12.99 -10.69 0.84
C ASP A 126 -11.76 -9.91 0.34
N ASP A 127 -11.12 -9.08 1.17
CA ASP A 127 -9.87 -8.40 0.79
C ASP A 127 -8.74 -9.40 0.46
N LEU A 128 -8.59 -10.45 1.29
CA LEU A 128 -7.57 -11.47 1.08
C LEU A 128 -7.92 -12.41 -0.08
N GLU A 129 -9.20 -12.71 -0.29
CA GLU A 129 -9.66 -13.48 -1.44
C GLU A 129 -9.49 -12.67 -2.74
N HIS A 130 -9.71 -11.36 -2.70
CA HIS A 130 -9.47 -10.45 -3.81
C HIS A 130 -7.97 -10.36 -4.14
N LEU A 131 -7.11 -10.17 -3.14
CA LEU A 131 -5.66 -10.24 -3.33
C LEU A 131 -5.22 -11.63 -3.82
N SER A 132 -5.85 -12.71 -3.37
CA SER A 132 -5.60 -14.06 -3.87
C SER A 132 -5.94 -14.18 -5.36
N TYR A 133 -7.07 -13.62 -5.79
CA TYR A 133 -7.50 -13.58 -7.18
C TYR A 133 -6.54 -12.78 -8.08
N LEU A 134 -6.01 -11.67 -7.58
CA LEU A 134 -5.08 -10.79 -8.30
C LEU A 134 -3.65 -11.34 -8.39
N THR A 135 -3.21 -12.11 -7.39
CA THR A 135 -1.80 -12.56 -7.27
C THR A 135 -1.60 -14.05 -7.56
N GLY A 136 -2.65 -14.86 -7.44
CA GLY A 136 -2.57 -16.32 -7.44
C GLY A 136 -1.96 -16.92 -6.18
N MET A 137 -1.63 -16.10 -5.18
CA MET A 137 -1.16 -16.54 -3.86
C MET A 137 -2.32 -17.04 -3.01
N THR A 138 -2.05 -17.91 -2.04
CA THR A 138 -3.09 -18.29 -1.06
C THR A 138 -3.30 -17.17 -0.03
N PRO A 139 -4.49 -17.04 0.58
CA PRO A 139 -4.70 -16.08 1.66
C PRO A 139 -3.68 -16.19 2.81
N GLN A 140 -3.19 -17.39 3.11
CA GLN A 140 -2.14 -17.59 4.10
C GLN A 140 -0.79 -17.05 3.63
N ALA A 141 -0.40 -17.31 2.38
CA ALA A 141 0.84 -16.77 1.80
C ALA A 141 0.81 -15.24 1.77
N ILE A 142 -0.33 -14.63 1.42
CA ILE A 142 -0.51 -13.18 1.43
C ILE A 142 -0.27 -12.61 2.84
N ARG A 143 -0.87 -13.22 3.87
CA ARG A 143 -0.65 -12.79 5.27
C ARG A 143 0.83 -12.83 5.65
N LEU A 144 1.49 -13.96 5.38
CA LEU A 144 2.91 -14.13 5.67
C LEU A 144 3.77 -13.10 4.93
N THR A 145 3.48 -12.83 3.65
CA THR A 145 4.19 -11.80 2.87
C THR A 145 3.94 -10.39 3.42
N LEU A 146 2.70 -10.06 3.82
CA LEU A 146 2.38 -8.79 4.49
C LEU A 146 3.10 -8.64 5.83
N ASP A 147 3.29 -9.75 6.54
CA ASP A 147 4.05 -9.82 7.79
C ASP A 147 5.58 -9.83 7.55
N GLY A 148 6.03 -9.70 6.29
CA GLY A 148 7.45 -9.64 5.92
C GLY A 148 8.16 -11.00 5.87
N GLU A 149 7.40 -12.10 5.91
CA GLU A 149 7.90 -13.48 5.91
C GLU A 149 7.38 -14.26 4.68
N PRO A 150 7.67 -13.82 3.44
CA PRO A 150 7.13 -14.47 2.24
C PRO A 150 7.53 -15.95 2.16
N PRO A 151 6.61 -16.86 1.80
CA PRO A 151 6.93 -18.27 1.61
C PRO A 151 8.01 -18.46 0.53
N MET A 152 9.05 -19.23 0.83
CA MET A 152 10.08 -19.58 -0.16
C MET A 152 9.73 -20.86 -0.91
N LEU A 153 8.83 -20.75 -1.88
CA LEU A 153 8.52 -21.86 -2.78
C LEU A 153 9.54 -21.96 -3.92
N PRO A 154 9.90 -23.17 -4.38
CA PRO A 154 10.62 -23.32 -5.64
C PRO A 154 9.82 -22.65 -6.78
N LEU A 155 10.48 -21.85 -7.62
CA LEU A 155 9.83 -21.07 -8.69
C LEU A 155 8.88 -21.94 -9.56
N LYS A 156 9.28 -23.17 -9.86
CA LYS A 156 8.48 -24.12 -10.63
C LYS A 156 7.14 -24.45 -9.96
N GLU A 157 7.15 -24.64 -8.66
CA GLU A 157 5.95 -24.91 -7.86
C GLU A 157 5.06 -23.66 -7.79
N GLN A 158 5.67 -22.49 -7.59
CA GLN A 158 4.95 -21.20 -7.61
C GLN A 158 4.24 -20.98 -8.95
N VAL A 159 4.96 -21.13 -10.07
CA VAL A 159 4.41 -20.98 -11.42
C VAL A 159 3.27 -21.95 -11.67
N HIS A 160 3.44 -23.23 -11.29
CA HIS A 160 2.40 -24.24 -11.40
C HIS A 160 1.15 -23.85 -10.59
N ARG A 161 1.31 -23.45 -9.32
CA ARG A 161 0.20 -23.02 -8.47
C ARG A 161 -0.53 -21.82 -9.02
N ARG A 162 0.20 -20.80 -9.49
CA ARG A 162 -0.38 -19.59 -10.08
C ARG A 162 -1.10 -19.89 -11.41
N PHE A 163 -0.56 -20.79 -12.23
CA PHE A 163 -1.21 -21.25 -13.45
C PHE A 163 -2.51 -22.02 -13.18
N GLU A 164 -2.49 -22.97 -12.25
CA GLU A 164 -3.70 -23.68 -11.82
C GLU A 164 -4.71 -22.74 -11.14
N HIS A 165 -4.23 -21.72 -10.44
CA HIS A 165 -5.09 -20.67 -9.90
C HIS A 165 -5.83 -19.93 -11.02
N LEU A 166 -5.14 -19.48 -12.08
CA LEU A 166 -5.77 -18.85 -13.25
C LEU A 166 -6.84 -19.77 -13.86
N ARG A 167 -6.52 -21.05 -14.06
CA ARG A 167 -7.45 -22.02 -14.66
C ARG A 167 -8.72 -22.23 -13.83
N ARG A 168 -8.61 -22.12 -12.52
CA ARG A 168 -9.73 -22.32 -11.58
C ARG A 168 -10.57 -21.05 -11.37
N THR A 169 -9.96 -19.86 -11.38
CA THR A 169 -10.69 -18.61 -11.08
C THR A 169 -11.16 -17.86 -12.31
N ARG A 170 -10.53 -18.09 -13.47
CA ARG A 170 -10.90 -17.46 -14.75
C ARG A 170 -11.41 -18.56 -15.68
N VAL A 171 -12.61 -19.02 -15.37
CA VAL A 171 -13.32 -20.07 -16.12
C VAL A 171 -14.05 -19.49 -17.33
N ARG A 172 -14.42 -20.37 -18.26
CA ARG A 172 -15.28 -20.03 -19.39
C ARG A 172 -16.69 -19.69 -18.91
N GLU A 173 -17.51 -19.19 -19.84
CA GLU A 173 -18.95 -18.95 -19.63
C GLU A 173 -19.71 -20.20 -19.18
N ASP A 174 -19.26 -21.39 -19.59
CA ASP A 174 -19.84 -22.69 -19.17
C ASP A 174 -19.39 -23.14 -17.76
N GLY A 175 -18.62 -22.31 -17.05
CA GLY A 175 -18.06 -22.59 -15.74
C GLY A 175 -16.88 -23.56 -15.73
N GLN A 176 -16.44 -24.07 -16.89
CA GLN A 176 -15.32 -25.01 -16.99
C GLN A 176 -13.99 -24.28 -17.19
N ALA A 177 -12.91 -24.90 -16.68
CA ALA A 177 -11.57 -24.40 -16.92
C ALA A 177 -11.20 -24.45 -18.41
N HIS A 178 -10.42 -23.47 -18.87
CA HIS A 178 -9.89 -23.51 -20.23
C HIS A 178 -8.97 -24.73 -20.44
N SER A 179 -9.20 -25.44 -21.54
CA SER A 179 -8.33 -26.53 -21.98
C SER A 179 -6.95 -25.98 -22.37
N LEU A 180 -5.90 -26.77 -22.10
CA LEU A 180 -4.53 -26.39 -22.43
C LEU A 180 -4.35 -26.12 -23.93
N ALA A 181 -5.05 -26.87 -24.79
CA ALA A 181 -5.04 -26.64 -26.24
C ALA A 181 -5.64 -25.28 -26.62
N ALA A 182 -6.71 -24.83 -25.95
CA ALA A 182 -7.31 -23.52 -26.22
C ALA A 182 -6.36 -22.38 -25.80
N ILE A 183 -5.70 -22.54 -24.64
CA ILE A 183 -4.71 -21.59 -24.15
C ILE A 183 -3.53 -21.52 -25.15
N ALA A 184 -2.96 -22.68 -25.52
CA ALA A 184 -1.82 -22.77 -26.45
C ALA A 184 -2.11 -22.09 -27.80
N LYS A 185 -3.31 -22.32 -28.33
CA LYS A 185 -3.75 -21.78 -29.63
C LYS A 185 -3.78 -20.25 -29.64
N SER A 186 -4.01 -19.60 -28.50
CA SER A 186 -4.09 -18.13 -28.43
C SER A 186 -2.75 -17.42 -28.68
N PHE A 187 -1.62 -18.13 -28.62
CA PHE A 187 -0.29 -17.59 -28.87
C PHE A 187 0.58 -18.52 -29.73
N ASP A 188 -0.06 -19.31 -30.60
CA ASP A 188 0.57 -20.19 -31.61
C ASP A 188 1.66 -21.11 -31.04
N ALA A 189 1.42 -21.67 -29.85
CA ALA A 189 2.35 -22.58 -29.19
C ALA A 189 1.91 -24.05 -29.25
N SER A 190 2.89 -24.96 -29.12
CA SER A 190 2.59 -26.38 -28.92
C SER A 190 2.05 -26.64 -27.52
N GLY A 191 1.02 -27.50 -27.42
CA GLY A 191 0.36 -27.82 -26.15
C GLY A 191 1.26 -28.53 -25.12
N GLN A 192 2.35 -29.17 -25.56
CA GLN A 192 3.28 -29.91 -24.68
C GLN A 192 3.92 -29.04 -23.60
N SER A 193 4.27 -27.78 -23.93
CA SER A 193 4.86 -26.85 -22.97
C SER A 193 3.88 -26.56 -21.81
N LEU A 194 2.61 -26.32 -22.16
CA LEU A 194 1.54 -26.09 -21.19
C LEU A 194 1.22 -27.32 -20.35
N THR A 195 1.24 -28.53 -20.93
CA THR A 195 1.05 -29.78 -20.18
C THR A 195 2.09 -29.92 -19.08
N ARG A 196 3.37 -29.67 -19.37
CA ARG A 196 4.43 -29.71 -18.35
C ARG A 196 4.24 -28.66 -17.25
N VAL A 197 3.78 -27.45 -17.59
CA VAL A 197 3.48 -26.41 -16.58
C VAL A 197 2.28 -26.84 -15.71
N ALA A 198 1.24 -27.39 -16.33
CA ALA A 198 0.06 -27.92 -15.65
C ALA A 198 0.37 -29.11 -14.73
N GLN A 199 1.42 -29.88 -15.03
CA GLN A 199 1.88 -31.01 -14.20
C GLN A 199 2.92 -30.60 -13.14
N GLY A 200 3.33 -29.33 -13.11
CA GLY A 200 4.44 -28.88 -12.25
C GLY A 200 5.79 -29.49 -12.65
N GLU A 201 5.92 -29.95 -13.90
CA GLU A 201 7.07 -30.62 -14.47
C GLU A 201 8.03 -29.70 -15.22
N GLY A 202 7.60 -28.48 -15.59
CA GLY A 202 8.45 -27.50 -16.23
C GLY A 202 8.03 -26.05 -15.99
N LEU A 203 8.92 -25.13 -16.38
CA LEU A 203 8.64 -23.71 -16.48
C LEU A 203 8.20 -23.37 -17.91
N PRO A 204 7.27 -22.41 -18.10
CA PRO A 204 7.03 -21.82 -19.40
C PRO A 204 8.26 -21.01 -19.83
N ASN A 205 8.56 -20.99 -21.13
CA ASN A 205 9.47 -19.98 -21.66
C ASN A 205 8.79 -18.59 -21.64
N LEU A 206 9.56 -17.52 -21.84
CA LEU A 206 9.03 -16.14 -21.76
C LEU A 206 7.85 -15.88 -22.69
N ALA A 207 7.89 -16.41 -23.92
CA ALA A 207 6.81 -16.26 -24.88
C ALA A 207 5.53 -16.96 -24.40
N ALA A 208 5.64 -18.18 -23.87
CA ALA A 208 4.53 -18.92 -23.32
C ALA A 208 3.97 -18.26 -22.05
N ALA A 209 4.82 -17.73 -21.17
CA ALA A 209 4.38 -16.99 -19.99
C ALA A 209 3.58 -15.74 -20.37
N ALA A 210 4.09 -14.94 -21.31
CA ALA A 210 3.38 -13.78 -21.83
C ALA A 210 2.06 -14.16 -22.55
N GLY A 211 2.07 -15.27 -23.29
CA GLY A 211 0.89 -15.83 -23.93
C GLY A 211 -0.21 -16.20 -22.95
N ILE A 212 0.14 -16.95 -21.90
CA ILE A 212 -0.78 -17.33 -20.82
C ILE A 212 -1.35 -16.09 -20.13
N GLN A 213 -0.49 -15.13 -19.77
CA GLN A 213 -0.93 -13.92 -19.05
C GLN A 213 -1.91 -13.09 -19.88
N ARG A 214 -1.61 -12.88 -21.16
CA ARG A 214 -2.51 -12.18 -22.09
C ARG A 214 -3.82 -12.94 -22.31
N PHE A 215 -3.77 -14.26 -22.43
CA PHE A 215 -4.99 -15.07 -22.57
C PHE A 215 -5.94 -14.88 -21.39
N TYR A 216 -5.41 -14.77 -20.17
CA TYR A 216 -6.19 -14.57 -18.95
C TYR A 216 -6.41 -13.10 -18.57
N GLY A 217 -5.90 -12.16 -19.35
CA GLY A 217 -5.99 -10.72 -19.06
C GLY A 217 -5.33 -10.34 -17.73
N VAL A 218 -4.21 -10.98 -17.36
CA VAL A 218 -3.45 -10.64 -16.16
C VAL A 218 -2.16 -9.90 -16.49
N GLU A 219 -1.66 -9.14 -15.51
CA GLU A 219 -0.49 -8.30 -15.65
C GLU A 219 0.79 -9.06 -16.05
N GLY A 220 1.68 -8.32 -16.70
CA GLY A 220 3.00 -8.80 -17.08
C GLY A 220 3.82 -9.20 -15.86
N GLY A 221 4.14 -10.50 -15.74
CA GLY A 221 4.98 -11.02 -14.66
C GLY A 221 4.21 -11.84 -13.62
N TYR A 222 2.87 -11.89 -13.69
CA TYR A 222 2.03 -12.67 -12.77
C TYR A 222 2.55 -14.09 -12.49
N LEU A 223 3.05 -14.81 -13.51
CA LEU A 223 3.54 -16.18 -13.30
C LEU A 223 4.91 -16.22 -12.59
N LEU A 224 5.79 -15.27 -12.88
CA LEU A 224 7.22 -15.34 -12.57
C LEU A 224 7.67 -14.42 -11.43
N ALA A 225 6.91 -13.37 -11.12
CA ALA A 225 7.18 -12.43 -10.03
C ALA A 225 7.28 -13.18 -8.70
N ASP A 226 8.17 -12.77 -7.80
CA ASP A 226 8.14 -13.34 -6.44
C ASP A 226 6.86 -12.92 -5.68
N ASP A 227 6.61 -13.51 -4.52
CA ASP A 227 5.40 -13.23 -3.74
C ASP A 227 5.34 -11.77 -3.24
N THR A 228 6.49 -11.12 -3.02
CA THR A 228 6.54 -9.71 -2.61
C THR A 228 6.21 -8.80 -3.80
N GLU A 229 6.81 -9.05 -4.96
CA GLU A 229 6.56 -8.31 -6.19
C GLU A 229 5.10 -8.44 -6.66
N ALA A 230 4.55 -9.66 -6.62
CA ALA A 230 3.16 -9.91 -6.99
C ALA A 230 2.19 -9.16 -6.07
N LEU A 231 2.43 -9.21 -4.76
CA LEU A 231 1.59 -8.53 -3.78
C LEU A 231 1.70 -7.00 -3.88
N ALA A 232 2.91 -6.46 -4.05
CA ALA A 232 3.11 -5.02 -4.23
C ALA A 232 2.36 -4.50 -5.47
N THR A 233 2.39 -5.25 -6.56
CA THR A 233 1.67 -4.90 -7.80
C THR A 233 0.15 -4.91 -7.56
N ALA A 234 -0.39 -5.93 -6.89
CA ALA A 234 -1.80 -5.99 -6.57
C ALA A 234 -2.25 -4.85 -5.65
N LEU A 235 -1.47 -4.53 -4.62
CA LEU A 235 -1.77 -3.43 -3.70
C LEU A 235 -1.73 -2.07 -4.40
N ALA A 236 -0.79 -1.85 -5.32
CA ALA A 236 -0.74 -0.61 -6.10
C ALA A 236 -1.98 -0.44 -7.00
N LEU A 237 -2.52 -1.52 -7.56
CA LEU A 237 -3.78 -1.49 -8.30
C LEU A 237 -4.95 -1.14 -7.38
N THR A 238 -5.05 -1.81 -6.22
CA THR A 238 -6.08 -1.51 -5.23
C THR A 238 -5.99 -0.07 -4.71
N GLU A 239 -4.78 0.45 -4.47
CA GLU A 239 -4.56 1.84 -4.07
C GLU A 239 -5.07 2.81 -5.15
N ALA A 240 -4.74 2.57 -6.42
CA ALA A 240 -5.21 3.42 -7.52
C ALA A 240 -6.74 3.39 -7.68
N GLU A 241 -7.37 2.22 -7.49
CA GLU A 241 -8.84 2.08 -7.50
C GLU A 241 -9.48 2.84 -6.35
N LEU A 242 -8.94 2.71 -5.13
CA LEU A 242 -9.42 3.43 -3.95
C LEU A 242 -9.25 4.93 -4.11
N GLU A 243 -8.10 5.41 -4.59
CA GLU A 243 -7.89 6.83 -4.87
C GLU A 243 -8.87 7.35 -5.93
N SER A 244 -9.18 6.56 -6.97
CA SER A 244 -10.17 6.96 -7.97
C SER A 244 -11.56 7.06 -7.36
N ALA A 245 -11.97 6.06 -6.58
CA ALA A 245 -13.26 6.06 -5.89
C ALA A 245 -13.37 7.22 -4.88
N GLU A 246 -12.29 7.53 -4.16
CA GLU A 246 -12.21 8.69 -3.27
C GLU A 246 -12.34 10.01 -4.04
N ARG A 247 -11.66 10.15 -5.18
CA ARG A 247 -11.79 11.34 -6.05
C ARG A 247 -13.20 11.50 -6.62
N GLU A 248 -13.86 10.40 -6.95
CA GLU A 248 -15.26 10.39 -7.44
C GLU A 248 -16.28 10.70 -6.32
N GLN A 249 -16.01 10.29 -5.09
CA GLN A 249 -16.84 10.61 -3.91
C GLN A 249 -16.50 11.94 -3.25
N GLU A 250 -15.34 12.53 -3.56
CA GLU A 250 -14.93 13.79 -2.98
C GLU A 250 -15.92 14.91 -3.35
N ASN A 251 -16.29 15.71 -2.36
CA ASN A 251 -17.08 16.91 -2.61
C ASN A 251 -16.30 17.83 -3.57
N PRO A 252 -16.89 18.23 -4.72
CA PRO A 252 -16.17 19.00 -5.74
C PRO A 252 -15.60 20.33 -5.19
N MET A 253 -16.22 20.90 -4.15
CA MET A 253 -15.68 22.06 -3.45
C MET A 253 -14.35 21.74 -2.74
N LEU A 254 -14.24 20.60 -2.06
CA LEU A 254 -13.03 20.18 -1.37
C LEU A 254 -11.88 19.89 -2.35
N ALA A 255 -12.20 19.31 -3.51
CA ALA A 255 -11.23 19.07 -4.59
C ALA A 255 -10.64 20.39 -5.12
N VAL A 256 -11.49 21.40 -5.36
CA VAL A 256 -11.04 22.75 -5.78
C VAL A 256 -10.20 23.43 -4.68
N LEU A 257 -10.60 23.30 -3.41
CA LEU A 257 -9.84 23.89 -2.29
C LEU A 257 -8.42 23.31 -2.18
N ARG A 258 -8.24 22.01 -2.47
CA ARG A 258 -6.93 21.33 -2.49
C ARG A 258 -6.09 21.73 -3.70
N ALA A 259 -6.69 21.78 -4.88
CA ALA A 259 -5.99 22.07 -6.13
C ALA A 259 -5.43 23.49 -6.22
N HIS A 260 -6.05 24.47 -5.54
CA HIS A 260 -5.79 25.89 -5.80
C HIS A 260 -5.24 26.72 -4.62
N ASP A 261 -4.56 26.11 -3.63
CA ASP A 261 -4.06 26.79 -2.41
C ASP A 261 -5.08 27.76 -1.78
N VAL A 262 -6.36 27.36 -1.82
CA VAL A 262 -7.46 28.24 -1.35
C VAL A 262 -7.35 28.44 0.16
N ARG A 263 -6.66 27.55 0.87
CA ARG A 263 -6.37 27.66 2.30
C ARG A 263 -5.55 28.91 2.64
N SER A 264 -4.59 29.28 1.80
CA SER A 264 -3.81 30.53 1.95
C SER A 264 -4.66 31.79 1.75
N ILE A 265 -5.64 31.73 0.85
CA ILE A 265 -6.59 32.81 0.59
C ILE A 265 -7.57 32.94 1.76
N VAL A 266 -8.20 31.84 2.18
CA VAL A 266 -9.15 31.81 3.30
C VAL A 266 -8.52 32.28 4.61
N THR A 267 -7.28 31.87 4.89
CA THR A 267 -6.54 32.28 6.09
C THR A 267 -6.31 33.80 6.13
N ARG A 268 -6.07 34.43 4.98
CA ARG A 268 -5.91 35.89 4.87
C ARG A 268 -7.24 36.62 4.84
N ALA A 269 -8.24 36.08 4.14
CA ALA A 269 -9.59 36.62 4.08
C ALA A 269 -10.27 36.67 5.46
N GLY A 270 -9.97 35.70 6.34
CA GLY A 270 -10.43 35.69 7.74
C GLY A 270 -10.03 36.91 8.59
N ARG A 271 -9.12 37.76 8.09
CA ARG A 271 -8.70 39.01 8.75
C ARG A 271 -9.42 40.25 8.20
N LEU A 272 -10.26 40.09 7.19
CA LEU A 272 -10.96 41.21 6.55
C LEU A 272 -12.25 41.57 7.30
N SER A 273 -12.61 42.85 7.24
CA SER A 273 -13.92 43.33 7.69
C SER A 273 -15.02 42.86 6.72
N PRO A 274 -16.32 42.89 7.09
CA PRO A 274 -17.41 42.52 6.18
C PRO A 274 -17.42 43.29 4.85
N ARG A 275 -16.99 44.56 4.84
CA ARG A 275 -16.80 45.34 3.60
C ARG A 275 -15.62 44.84 2.77
N GLY A 276 -14.53 44.42 3.43
CA GLY A 276 -13.39 43.79 2.77
C GLY A 276 -13.73 42.43 2.15
N TRP A 277 -14.61 41.66 2.79
CA TRP A 277 -15.15 40.42 2.21
C TRP A 277 -15.94 40.67 0.93
N LYS A 278 -16.82 41.68 0.93
CA LYS A 278 -17.57 42.07 -0.27
C LYS A 278 -16.63 42.50 -1.41
N SER A 279 -15.64 43.35 -1.10
CA SER A 279 -14.65 43.79 -2.10
C SER A 279 -13.79 42.66 -2.64
N LEU A 280 -13.46 41.64 -1.83
CA LEU A 280 -12.73 40.46 -2.28
C LEU A 280 -13.59 39.59 -3.21
N ALA A 281 -14.87 39.41 -2.89
CA ALA A 281 -15.82 38.68 -3.73
C ALA A 281 -16.00 39.38 -5.09
N ASP A 282 -16.27 40.70 -5.09
CA ASP A 282 -16.42 41.49 -6.32
C ASP A 282 -15.15 41.42 -7.20
N HIS A 283 -13.96 41.40 -6.58
CA HIS A 283 -12.70 41.27 -7.31
C HIS A 283 -12.47 39.87 -7.90
N LEU A 284 -12.90 38.82 -7.20
CA LEU A 284 -12.85 37.45 -7.73
C LEU A 284 -13.81 37.29 -8.91
N ASP A 285 -15.00 37.87 -8.83
CA ASP A 285 -15.96 37.88 -9.94
C ASP A 285 -15.40 38.60 -11.18
N ASP A 286 -14.74 39.75 -10.98
CA ASP A 286 -14.04 40.47 -12.06
C ASP A 286 -12.92 39.64 -12.70
N LEU A 287 -12.15 38.90 -11.89
CA LEU A 287 -11.09 38.02 -12.38
C LEU A 287 -11.66 36.84 -13.18
N LEU A 288 -12.70 36.19 -12.66
CA LEU A 288 -13.37 35.07 -13.32
C LEU A 288 -14.04 35.51 -14.63
N ALA A 289 -14.59 36.73 -14.69
CA ALA A 289 -15.15 37.31 -15.91
C ALA A 289 -14.07 37.58 -16.96
N ARG A 290 -12.87 38.03 -16.56
CA ARG A 290 -11.72 38.24 -17.45
C ARG A 290 -11.12 36.94 -17.98
N GLU A 291 -11.11 35.89 -17.16
CA GLU A 291 -10.63 34.56 -17.54
C GLU A 291 -11.69 33.72 -18.29
N GLY A 292 -12.88 34.28 -18.51
CA GLY A 292 -13.96 33.65 -19.30
C GLY A 292 -14.68 32.51 -18.59
N GLN A 293 -14.60 32.43 -17.26
CA GLN A 293 -15.14 31.33 -16.44
C GLN A 293 -16.53 31.62 -15.86
N LEU A 294 -17.02 32.86 -15.92
CA LEU A 294 -18.41 33.19 -15.60
C LEU A 294 -19.25 33.27 -16.88
N GLY A 295 -20.18 32.32 -17.03
CA GLY A 295 -21.22 32.39 -18.05
C GLY A 295 -22.01 33.69 -17.89
N ARG A 296 -22.22 34.41 -19.00
CA ARG A 296 -22.98 35.67 -19.04
C ARG A 296 -24.33 35.52 -18.32
N PRO A 297 -24.70 36.42 -17.38
CA PRO A 297 -26.08 36.50 -16.93
C PRO A 297 -26.95 37.02 -18.08
N ALA A 298 -28.11 36.38 -18.26
CA ALA A 298 -29.13 36.78 -19.23
C ALA A 298 -29.62 38.21 -18.95
N GLU A 299 -29.71 39.02 -20.01
CA GLU A 299 -30.41 40.31 -19.94
C GLU A 299 -31.90 40.06 -19.64
N PRO A 300 -32.53 40.83 -18.74
CA PRO A 300 -33.97 40.85 -18.63
C PRO A 300 -34.56 41.64 -19.81
N GLU A 301 -35.36 40.94 -20.62
CA GLU A 301 -36.37 41.57 -21.46
C GLU A 301 -37.39 42.31 -20.58
N GLU A 302 -37.44 43.64 -20.71
CA GLU A 302 -38.65 44.46 -20.56
C GLU A 302 -38.62 45.43 -21.75
N GLY A 303 -39.56 45.50 -22.69
CA GLY A 303 -40.95 45.07 -22.68
C GLY A 303 -41.86 46.27 -22.93
N GLY A 304 -42.00 46.70 -24.20
CA GLY A 304 -43.09 47.55 -24.74
C GLY A 304 -43.11 49.02 -24.25
N ALA A 305 -43.73 50.00 -24.90
CA ALA A 305 -44.61 50.16 -26.07
C ALA A 305 -44.84 51.70 -26.22
N PRO A 306 -45.61 52.27 -27.18
CA PRO A 306 -46.36 51.71 -28.29
C PRO A 306 -45.88 52.13 -29.69
#